data_AF-A0A952AA90-F1
#
_entry.id   AF-A0A952AA90-F1
#
_cell.length_a   1.000
_cell.length_b   1.000
_cell.length_c   1.000
_cell.angle_alpha   90.00
_cell.angle_beta   90.00
_cell.angle_gamma   90.00
#
_symmetry.space_group_name_H-M   'P 1'
#
loop_
_entity.id
_entity.type
_entity.pdbx_description
1 polymer ?
#
loop_
_entity_poly.entity_id
_entity_poly.type
_entity_poly.pdbx_seq_one_letter_code
_entity_poly.pdbx_strand_id
1 'polypeptide(L)' 'MSARETREYFLRRESECREMAARADAPSVRRIHESLADRFAARAEAAKEEAA' A
#
# COMPACT_ATOMS: atom_id res chain seq x y z
N MET A 1 15.02 8.81 5.37
CA MET A 1 14.32 7.59 5.80
C MET A 1 15.17 6.40 5.39
N SER A 2 15.35 5.45 6.31
CA SER A 2 16.00 4.16 6.05
C SER A 2 15.11 3.25 5.21
N ALA A 3 15.69 2.21 4.60
CA ALA A 3 14.92 1.21 3.84
C ALA A 3 13.84 0.54 4.71
N ARG A 4 14.11 0.32 6.00
CA ARG A 4 13.13 -0.17 6.97
C ARG A 4 11.96 0.79 7.17
N GLU A 5 12.24 2.07 7.45
CA GLU A 5 11.20 3.09 7.62
C GLU A 5 10.37 3.29 6.35
N THR A 6 11.00 3.19 5.18
CA THR A 6 10.35 3.24 3.87
C THR A 6 9.40 2.05 3.67
N ARG A 7 9.85 0.83 4.01
CA ARG A 7 9.00 -0.36 3.95
C ARG A 7 7.80 -0.26 4.89
N GLU A 8 8.02 0.16 6.14
CA GLU A 8 6.94 0.33 7.13
C GLU A 8 5.92 1.39 6.70
N TYR A 9 6.39 2.48 6.09
CA TYR A 9 5.53 3.49 5.50
C TYR A 9 4.61 2.90 4.42
N PHE A 10 5.17 2.14 3.47
CA PHE A 10 4.38 1.56 2.38
C PHE A 10 3.38 0.51 2.88
N LEU A 11 3.77 -0.33 3.85
CA LEU A 11 2.84 -1.29 4.47
C LEU A 11 1.68 -0.60 5.17
N ARG A 12 1.93 0.50 5.90
CA ARG A 12 0.85 1.28 6.52
C ARG A 12 -0.10 1.86 5.45
N ARG A 13 0.45 2.41 4.37
CA ARG A 13 -0.36 2.98 3.27
C ARG A 13 -1.16 1.92 2.51
N GLU A 14 -0.61 0.73 2.36
CA GLU A 14 -1.32 -0.42 1.78
C GLU A 14 -2.55 -0.77 2.63
N SER A 15 -2.37 -0.95 3.94
CA SER A 15 -3.46 -1.25 4.88
C SER A 15 -4.54 -0.16 4.86
N GLU A 16 -4.15 1.11 4.91
CA GLU A 16 -5.10 2.24 4.82
C GLU A 16 -5.91 2.19 3.52
N CYS A 17 -5.28 1.86 2.38
CA CYS A 17 -5.99 1.73 1.10
C CYS A 17 -6.95 0.54 1.10
N ARG A 18 -6.58 -0.61 1.69
CA ARG A 18 -7.48 -1.76 1.84
C ARG A 18 -8.71 -1.43 2.68
N GLU A 19 -8.51 -0.71 3.80
CA GLU A 19 -9.63 -0.24 4.63
C GLU A 19 -10.57 0.70 3.87
N MET A 20 -10.02 1.63 3.10
CA MET A 20 -10.84 2.54 2.29
C MET A 20 -11.57 1.81 1.16
N ALA A 21 -10.93 0.84 0.51
CA ALA A 21 -11.60 -0.01 -0.49
C ALA A 21 -12.77 -0.78 0.11
N ALA A 22 -12.60 -1.34 1.32
CA ALA A 22 -13.63 -2.11 2.01
C ALA A 22 -14.85 -1.24 2.39
N ARG A 23 -14.63 0.05 2.70
CA ARG A 23 -15.67 1.02 3.05
C ARG A 23 -16.27 1.73 1.83
N ALA A 24 -15.72 1.54 0.62
CA ALA A 24 -16.17 2.26 -0.56
C ALA A 24 -17.44 1.63 -1.17
N ASP A 25 -18.52 2.41 -1.19
CA ASP A 25 -19.79 2.04 -1.83
C ASP A 25 -19.70 2.07 -3.35
N ALA A 26 -19.02 3.07 -3.91
CA ALA A 26 -18.87 3.24 -5.35
C ALA A 26 -17.82 2.26 -5.92
N PRO A 27 -18.17 1.40 -6.91
CA PRO A 27 -17.23 0.42 -7.47
C PRO A 27 -16.00 1.03 -8.15
N SER A 28 -16.09 2.26 -8.65
CA SER A 28 -14.95 2.99 -9.21
C SER A 28 -13.96 3.42 -8.12
N VAL A 29 -14.47 3.92 -7.00
CA VAL A 29 -13.66 4.35 -5.84
C VAL A 29 -12.98 3.15 -5.19
N ARG A 30 -13.71 2.04 -5.03
CA ARG A 30 -13.15 0.77 -4.54
C ARG A 30 -11.95 0.33 -5.38
N ARG A 31 -12.11 0.29 -6.72
CA ARG A 31 -11.04 -0.10 -7.65
C ARG A 31 -9.81 0.81 -7.59
N ILE A 32 -10.02 2.10 -7.36
CA ILE A 32 -8.90 3.05 -7.18
C ILE A 32 -8.10 2.69 -5.92
N HIS A 33 -8.78 2.46 -4.80
CA HIS A 33 -8.11 2.10 -3.55
C HIS A 33 -7.44 0.72 -3.61
N GLU A 34 -8.06 -0.28 -4.24
CA GLU A 34 -7.43 -1.58 -4.50
C GLU A 34 -6.14 -1.43 -5.32
N SER A 35 -6.19 -0.65 -6.42
CA SER A 35 -5.01 -0.42 -7.25
C SER A 35 -3.89 0.31 -6.49
N LEU A 36 -4.25 1.26 -5.62
CA LEU A 36 -3.27 1.94 -4.77
C LEU A 36 -2.66 1.00 -3.73
N ALA A 37 -3.46 0.13 -3.11
CA ALA A 37 -2.97 -0.88 -2.18
C ALA A 37 -1.94 -1.79 -2.86
N ASP A 38 -2.25 -2.31 -4.05
CA ASP A 38 -1.34 -3.18 -4.79
C ASP A 38 -0.01 -2.47 -5.14
N ARG A 39 -0.06 -1.18 -5.51
CA ARG A 39 1.14 -0.37 -5.76
C ARG A 39 1.98 -0.17 -4.51
N PHE A 40 1.36 0.06 -3.35
CA PHE A 40 2.08 0.19 -2.09
C PHE A 40 2.69 -1.13 -1.63
N ALA A 41 1.98 -2.25 -1.79
CA ALA A 41 2.51 -3.59 -1.53
C ALA A 41 3.78 -3.86 -2.36
N ALA A 42 3.73 -3.59 -3.67
CA ALA A 42 4.88 -3.77 -4.55
C ALA A 42 6.07 -2.90 -4.14
N ARG A 43 5.83 -1.65 -3.70
CA ARG A 43 6.89 -0.75 -3.21
C ARG A 43 7.46 -1.20 -1.86
N ALA A 44 6.64 -1.79 -0.98
CA ALA A 44 7.11 -2.36 0.28
C ALA A 44 8.04 -3.56 0.07
N GLU A 45 7.73 -4.43 -0.91
CA GLU A 45 8.62 -5.54 -1.26
C GLU A 45 9.92 -5.05 -1.92
N ALA A 46 9.87 -4.07 -2.81
CA ALA A 46 11.10 -3.46 -3.36
C ALA A 46 11.99 -2.87 -2.25
N ALA A 47 11.40 -2.14 -1.29
CA ALA A 47 12.16 -1.57 -0.17
C ALA A 47 12.73 -2.64 0.79
N LYS A 48 12.12 -3.83 0.85
CA LYS A 48 12.65 -4.98 1.59
C LYS A 48 13.90 -5.54 0.92
N GLU A 49 13.90 -5.63 -0.41
CA GLU A 49 15.04 -6.11 -1.20
C GLU A 49 16.25 -5.15 -1.09
N GLU A 50 16.01 -3.85 -1.02
CA GLU A 50 17.06 -2.84 -0.80
C GLU A 50 17.66 -2.86 0.62
N ALA A 51 16.97 -3.47 1.58
CA ALA A 51 17.40 -3.57 2.97
C ALA A 51 18.18 -4.87 3.28
N ALA A 52 18.23 -5.81 2.33
CA ALA A 52 18.84 -7.13 2.45
C ALA A 52 20.30 -7.12 1.97
#